data_AF-A0A932QPW1-F1
#
_entry.id   AF-A0A932QPW1-F1
#
_cell.length_a   1.000
_cell.length_b   1.000
_cell.length_c   1.000
_cell.angle_alpha   90.00
_cell.angle_beta   90.00
_cell.angle_gamma   90.00
#
_symmetry.space_group_name_H-M   'P 1'
#
loop_
_entity.id
_entity.type
_entity.pdbx_description
1 polymer ?
#
loop_
_entity_poly.entity_id
_entity_poly.type
_entity_poly.pdbx_seq_one_letter_code
_entity_poly.pdbx_strand_id
1 'polypeptide(L)'
;MDFLVKLLTDNFTFVVGALITAAVMVPYLVRSKRISRTTATHLGEAKKFGLAEPVTIHPLVNKDICIGSGACITACPEHEILGRVNNRAEVVYASRCVGHGACARACPVGAIELVFGTEKRGVDLPQVFPNFESNVKRLFIAGELGGMGLIRNAILQGKEAMDYIDKERKMLGAKPEPNLFDVVIVGSGPAGLSAALEAKSLKMNFLAIDQEESPGGAILSYPRAKVVMTRTAEIPLYGKIGPGELSKEQLLDVWKNAIKKTGLELSTGEKALSIVNDGPNFVVKTSKRSLRSRFVVLAAGRR
;
A
#
# COMPACT_ATOMS: atom_id res chain seq x y z
N MET A 1 -15.97 69.48 -29.63
CA MET A 1 -16.17 68.49 -28.55
C MET A 1 -16.22 67.06 -29.09
N ASP A 2 -16.61 66.90 -30.34
CA ASP A 2 -17.05 65.64 -30.96
C ASP A 2 -15.95 64.58 -31.07
N PHE A 3 -14.69 64.99 -31.23
CA PHE A 3 -13.56 64.06 -31.26
C PHE A 3 -13.36 63.29 -29.93
N LEU A 4 -13.52 63.97 -28.79
CA LEU A 4 -13.43 63.35 -27.45
C LEU A 4 -14.61 62.43 -27.17
N VAL A 5 -15.82 62.83 -27.59
CA VAL A 5 -17.03 62.01 -27.45
C VAL A 5 -16.92 60.75 -28.30
N LYS A 6 -16.42 60.86 -29.54
CA LYS A 6 -16.21 59.72 -30.45
C LYS A 6 -15.14 58.76 -29.91
N LEU A 7 -14.01 59.29 -29.44
CA LEU A 7 -12.96 58.51 -28.79
C LEU A 7 -13.45 57.80 -27.51
N LEU A 8 -14.34 58.42 -26.75
CA LEU A 8 -14.97 57.81 -25.58
C LEU A 8 -15.96 56.71 -25.98
N THR A 9 -16.80 56.90 -27.00
CA THR A 9 -17.77 55.88 -27.44
C THR A 9 -17.09 54.67 -28.07
N ASP A 10 -16.06 54.87 -28.89
CA ASP A 10 -15.33 53.77 -29.54
C ASP A 10 -14.50 52.94 -28.53
N ASN A 11 -14.05 53.56 -27.42
CA ASN A 11 -13.28 52.88 -26.37
C ASN A 11 -14.12 52.43 -25.16
N PHE A 12 -15.40 52.83 -25.05
CA PHE A 12 -16.25 52.50 -23.90
C PHE A 12 -16.37 50.99 -23.68
N THR A 13 -16.55 50.24 -24.77
CA THR A 13 -16.60 48.77 -24.78
C THR A 13 -15.31 48.14 -24.25
N PHE A 14 -14.14 48.66 -24.65
CA PHE A 14 -12.85 48.20 -24.16
C PHE A 14 -12.63 48.52 -22.68
N VAL A 15 -13.02 49.72 -22.22
CA VAL A 15 -12.92 50.11 -20.80
C VAL A 15 -13.84 49.25 -19.92
N VAL A 16 -15.09 49.02 -20.34
CA VAL A 16 -16.02 48.14 -19.62
C VAL A 16 -15.52 46.69 -19.62
N GLY A 17 -15.01 46.19 -20.75
CA GLY A 17 -14.41 44.85 -20.85
C GLY A 17 -13.18 44.68 -19.94
N ALA A 18 -12.31 45.69 -19.87
CA ALA A 18 -11.15 45.71 -18.99
C ALA A 18 -11.55 45.73 -17.51
N LEU A 19 -12.57 46.52 -17.14
CA LEU A 19 -13.09 46.58 -15.77
C LEU A 19 -13.72 45.26 -15.33
N ILE A 20 -14.53 44.60 -16.19
CA ILE A 20 -15.11 43.28 -15.91
C ILE A 20 -13.99 42.23 -15.77
N THR A 21 -13.00 42.25 -16.67
CA THR A 21 -11.84 41.34 -16.61
C THR A 21 -11.05 41.54 -15.32
N ALA A 22 -10.77 42.78 -14.93
CA ALA A 22 -10.09 43.11 -13.68
C ALA A 22 -10.90 42.68 -12.45
N ALA A 23 -12.22 42.90 -12.45
CA ALA A 23 -13.12 42.52 -11.35
C ALA A 23 -13.15 41.00 -11.10
N VAL A 24 -12.92 40.16 -12.12
CA VAL A 24 -12.80 38.70 -11.97
C VAL A 24 -11.34 38.28 -11.67
N MET A 25 -10.38 38.82 -12.41
CA MET A 25 -8.97 38.39 -12.34
C MET A 25 -8.27 38.84 -11.06
N VAL A 26 -8.52 40.06 -10.56
CA VAL A 26 -7.84 40.57 -9.36
C VAL A 26 -8.20 39.75 -8.11
N PRO A 27 -9.49 39.48 -7.79
CA PRO A 27 -9.84 38.59 -6.68
C PRO A 27 -9.31 37.17 -6.85
N TYR A 28 -9.33 36.61 -8.07
CA TYR A 28 -8.77 35.29 -8.36
C TYR A 28 -7.27 35.23 -8.06
N LEU A 29 -6.48 36.20 -8.54
CA LEU A 29 -5.04 36.27 -8.32
C LEU A 29 -4.68 36.50 -6.84
N VAL A 30 -5.43 37.34 -6.13
CA VAL A 30 -5.25 37.55 -4.68
C VAL A 30 -5.58 36.27 -3.90
N ARG A 31 -6.67 35.57 -4.22
CA ARG A 31 -7.05 34.29 -3.60
C ARG A 31 -6.01 33.20 -3.88
N SER A 32 -5.55 33.06 -5.13
CA SER A 32 -4.49 32.13 -5.52
C SER A 32 -3.19 32.39 -4.74
N LYS A 33 -2.74 33.65 -4.65
CA LYS A 33 -1.55 34.02 -3.85
C LYS A 33 -1.72 33.70 -2.36
N ARG A 34 -2.91 33.89 -1.77
CA ARG A 34 -3.17 33.49 -0.37
C ARG A 34 -3.07 31.97 -0.18
N ILE A 35 -3.78 31.18 -0.99
CA ILE A 35 -3.76 29.70 -0.91
C ILE A 35 -2.34 29.15 -1.10
N SER A 36 -1.60 29.70 -2.07
CA SER A 36 -0.22 29.29 -2.32
C SER A 36 0.73 29.63 -1.18
N ARG A 37 0.51 30.75 -0.45
CA ARG A 37 1.28 31.10 0.75
C ARG A 37 0.99 30.13 1.90
N THR A 38 -0.29 29.85 2.17
CA THR A 38 -0.69 28.89 3.22
C THR A 38 -0.19 27.47 2.93
N THR A 39 -0.24 27.03 1.67
CA THR A 39 0.33 25.72 1.30
C THR A 39 1.85 25.71 1.47
N ALA A 40 2.55 26.80 1.13
CA ALA A 40 3.99 26.92 1.32
C ALA A 40 4.40 26.91 2.80
N THR A 41 3.61 27.49 3.72
CA THR A 41 3.88 27.41 5.16
C THR A 41 3.73 25.98 5.67
N HIS A 42 2.66 25.27 5.32
CA HIS A 42 2.47 23.86 5.68
C HIS A 42 3.56 22.94 5.10
N LEU A 43 4.03 23.20 3.89
CA LEU A 43 5.17 22.49 3.30
C LEU A 43 6.48 22.75 4.09
N GLY A 44 6.66 23.97 4.61
CA GLY A 44 7.76 24.31 5.51
C GLY A 44 7.70 23.56 6.84
N GLU A 45 6.52 23.48 7.46
CA GLU A 45 6.26 22.68 8.67
C GLU A 45 6.49 21.19 8.42
N ALA A 46 5.95 20.65 7.31
CA ALA A 46 6.13 19.26 6.92
C ALA A 46 7.61 18.89 6.78
N LYS A 47 8.43 19.79 6.21
CA LYS A 47 9.90 19.61 6.15
C LYS A 47 10.54 19.67 7.53
N LYS A 48 10.17 20.64 8.38
CA LYS A 48 10.70 20.79 9.74
C LYS A 48 10.44 19.56 10.62
N PHE A 49 9.29 18.92 10.46
CA PHE A 49 8.91 17.70 11.20
C PHE A 49 9.27 16.39 10.47
N GLY A 50 9.97 16.44 9.33
CA GLY A 50 10.33 15.25 8.54
C GLY A 50 9.14 14.52 7.88
N LEU A 51 7.94 15.12 7.90
CA LEU A 51 6.70 14.58 7.33
C LEU A 51 6.56 14.79 5.81
N ALA A 52 7.42 15.65 5.23
CA ALA A 52 7.52 15.83 3.79
C ALA A 52 8.14 14.62 3.08
N GLU A 53 8.92 13.79 3.79
CA GLU A 53 9.46 12.54 3.26
C GLU A 53 8.50 11.36 3.55
N PRO A 54 7.98 10.67 2.52
CA PRO A 54 7.07 9.54 2.69
C PRO A 54 7.81 8.25 3.08
N VAL A 55 7.15 7.46 3.94
CA VAL A 55 7.63 6.14 4.41
C VAL A 55 6.95 4.99 3.65
N THR A 56 6.08 5.30 2.68
CA THR A 56 5.12 4.40 2.03
C THR A 56 4.77 4.92 0.62
N ILE A 57 3.76 4.29 -0.01
CA ILE A 57 3.06 4.84 -1.16
C ILE A 57 2.60 6.29 -0.92
N HIS A 58 2.80 7.15 -1.91
CA HIS A 58 2.37 8.54 -1.90
C HIS A 58 2.18 9.04 -3.34
N PRO A 59 1.41 10.13 -3.56
CA PRO A 59 1.28 10.72 -4.89
C PRO A 59 2.56 11.44 -5.31
N LEU A 60 2.99 11.24 -6.54
CA LEU A 60 3.96 12.08 -7.25
C LEU A 60 3.21 12.92 -8.29
N VAL A 61 3.42 14.24 -8.30
CA VAL A 61 2.73 15.15 -9.21
C VAL A 61 3.66 15.60 -10.33
N ASN A 62 3.34 15.26 -11.58
CA ASN A 62 4.03 15.82 -12.74
C ASN A 62 3.55 17.27 -12.95
N LYS A 63 4.44 18.23 -12.69
CA LYS A 63 4.12 19.66 -12.67
C LYS A 63 3.87 20.23 -14.06
N ASP A 64 4.41 19.63 -15.12
CA ASP A 64 4.30 20.13 -16.49
C ASP A 64 2.87 19.96 -17.02
N ILE A 65 2.32 18.75 -16.87
CA ILE A 65 0.96 18.40 -17.35
C ILE A 65 -0.18 18.75 -16.36
N CYS A 66 0.11 19.07 -15.09
CA CYS A 66 -0.88 19.15 -14.00
C CYS A 66 -2.15 20.05 -14.14
N ILE A 67 -2.16 21.06 -15.01
CA ILE A 67 -3.19 22.12 -15.24
C ILE A 67 -3.73 22.92 -14.03
N GLY A 68 -3.70 22.41 -12.80
CA GLY A 68 -4.14 23.14 -11.61
C GLY A 68 -5.63 23.05 -11.26
N SER A 69 -6.35 22.00 -11.67
CA SER A 69 -7.79 21.86 -11.36
C SER A 69 -8.06 21.82 -9.85
N GLY A 70 -7.25 21.09 -9.09
CA GLY A 70 -7.40 20.88 -7.65
C GLY A 70 -8.33 19.74 -7.26
N ALA A 71 -8.91 19.02 -8.22
CA ALA A 71 -9.78 17.87 -7.97
C ALA A 71 -9.11 16.80 -7.08
N CYS A 72 -7.80 16.61 -7.24
CA CYS A 72 -7.00 15.71 -6.41
C CYS A 72 -6.88 16.10 -4.93
N ILE A 73 -7.03 17.39 -4.61
CA ILE A 73 -7.02 17.90 -3.23
C ILE A 73 -8.36 17.58 -2.57
N THR A 74 -9.47 17.91 -3.26
CA THR A 74 -10.84 17.65 -2.78
C THR A 74 -11.16 16.16 -2.67
N ALA A 75 -10.61 15.33 -3.57
CA ALA A 75 -10.82 13.89 -3.57
C ALA A 75 -10.01 13.12 -2.50
N CYS A 76 -9.16 13.78 -1.71
CA CYS A 76 -8.34 13.11 -0.70
C CYS A 76 -9.07 13.00 0.64
N PRO A 77 -9.44 11.79 1.11
CA PRO A 77 -10.22 11.60 2.35
C PRO A 77 -9.40 11.89 3.62
N GLU A 78 -8.09 11.67 3.61
CA GLU A 78 -7.21 12.01 4.74
C GLU A 78 -7.02 13.54 4.92
N HIS A 79 -7.39 14.31 3.90
CA HIS A 79 -7.11 15.75 3.76
C HIS A 79 -5.61 16.11 3.87
N GLU A 80 -5.25 17.35 3.55
CA GLU A 80 -3.88 17.94 3.64
C GLU A 80 -2.71 17.24 2.89
N ILE A 81 -2.83 16.01 2.38
CA ILE A 81 -1.77 15.27 1.67
C ILE A 81 -1.28 16.06 0.44
N LEU A 82 -2.23 16.70 -0.27
CA LEU A 82 -2.02 17.51 -1.45
C LEU A 82 -2.52 18.93 -1.18
N GLY A 83 -1.75 19.93 -1.61
CA GLY A 83 -2.10 21.34 -1.58
C GLY A 83 -1.92 21.98 -2.97
N ARG A 84 -2.01 23.32 -3.03
CA ARG A 84 -1.80 24.08 -4.28
C ARG A 84 -0.70 25.12 -4.11
N VAL A 85 0.38 25.00 -4.89
CA VAL A 85 1.50 25.95 -4.95
C VAL A 85 1.64 26.45 -6.38
N ASN A 86 1.74 27.77 -6.59
CA ASN A 86 1.90 28.39 -7.92
C ASN A 86 0.88 27.87 -8.96
N ASN A 87 -0.39 27.73 -8.55
CA ASN A 87 -1.49 27.13 -9.32
C ASN A 87 -1.31 25.66 -9.76
N ARG A 88 -0.22 24.96 -9.42
CA ARG A 88 -0.09 23.51 -9.60
C ARG A 88 -0.41 22.76 -8.29
N ALA A 89 -0.70 21.47 -8.38
CA ALA A 89 -0.83 20.62 -7.19
C ALA A 89 0.56 20.29 -6.64
N GLU A 90 0.68 20.26 -5.31
CA GLU A 90 1.93 19.98 -4.60
C GLU A 90 1.67 18.95 -3.50
N VAL A 91 2.61 18.04 -3.26
CA VAL A 91 2.55 17.08 -2.14
C VAL A 91 3.06 17.78 -0.89
N VAL A 92 2.29 17.74 0.20
CA VAL A 92 2.60 18.47 1.44
C VAL A 92 2.97 17.50 2.56
N TYR A 93 2.04 16.65 2.99
CA TYR A 93 2.27 15.63 4.03
C TYR A 93 2.31 14.23 3.42
N ALA A 94 3.34 13.95 2.62
CA ALA A 94 3.48 12.69 1.90
C ALA A 94 3.45 11.46 2.83
N SER A 95 4.02 11.57 4.03
CA SER A 95 4.05 10.49 5.04
C SER A 95 2.69 10.13 5.64
N ARG A 96 1.67 11.00 5.50
CA ARG A 96 0.30 10.72 5.94
C ARG A 96 -0.53 9.98 4.87
N CYS A 97 0.01 9.72 3.68
CA CYS A 97 -0.73 9.05 2.62
C CYS A 97 -0.91 7.55 2.89
N VAL A 98 -2.15 7.07 2.88
CA VAL A 98 -2.49 5.64 3.04
C VAL A 98 -2.77 4.90 1.71
N GLY A 99 -2.53 5.53 0.56
CA GLY A 99 -2.45 4.83 -0.73
C GLY A 99 -3.76 4.53 -1.48
N HIS A 100 -4.91 5.04 -1.05
CA HIS A 100 -6.23 4.80 -1.69
C HIS A 100 -6.38 5.30 -3.15
N GLY A 101 -5.44 6.10 -3.66
CA GLY A 101 -5.36 6.51 -5.07
C GLY A 101 -6.49 7.41 -5.60
N ALA A 102 -7.32 7.98 -4.73
CA ALA A 102 -8.40 8.89 -5.12
C ALA A 102 -7.89 10.14 -5.86
N CYS A 103 -6.73 10.67 -5.47
CA CYS A 103 -6.08 11.80 -6.13
C CYS A 103 -5.72 11.53 -7.60
N ALA A 104 -5.20 10.35 -7.91
CA ALA A 104 -4.86 9.93 -9.28
C ALA A 104 -6.12 9.79 -10.14
N ARG A 105 -7.15 9.08 -9.64
CA ARG A 105 -8.44 8.92 -10.34
C ARG A 105 -9.18 10.25 -10.56
N ALA A 106 -9.04 11.21 -9.65
CA ALA A 106 -9.64 12.53 -9.77
C ALA A 106 -8.86 13.50 -10.68
N CYS A 107 -7.68 13.13 -11.19
CA CYS A 107 -6.88 14.01 -12.04
C CYS A 107 -7.36 13.92 -13.50
N PRO A 108 -7.98 14.97 -14.07
CA PRO A 108 -8.55 14.91 -15.43
C PRO A 108 -7.50 14.83 -16.54
N VAL A 109 -6.22 15.03 -16.20
CA VAL A 109 -5.06 15.05 -17.11
C VAL A 109 -4.00 14.00 -16.74
N GLY A 110 -4.32 13.06 -15.85
CA GLY A 110 -3.41 11.96 -15.47
C GLY A 110 -2.10 12.38 -14.78
N ALA A 111 -1.99 13.62 -14.29
CA ALA A 111 -0.75 14.20 -13.78
C ALA A 111 -0.29 13.70 -12.40
N ILE A 112 -0.87 12.62 -11.89
CA ILE A 112 -0.57 12.07 -10.57
C ILE A 112 -0.35 10.56 -10.68
N GLU A 113 0.87 10.15 -10.37
CA GLU A 113 1.26 8.76 -10.20
C GLU A 113 1.31 8.41 -8.70
N LEU A 114 1.20 7.12 -8.35
CA LEU A 114 1.41 6.66 -6.98
C LEU A 114 2.73 5.89 -6.92
N VAL A 115 3.71 6.45 -6.23
CA VAL A 115 5.07 5.88 -6.14
C VAL A 115 5.41 5.53 -4.69
N PHE A 116 6.39 4.65 -4.50
CA PHE A 116 6.81 4.13 -3.19
C PHE A 116 8.19 4.62 -2.80
N GLY A 117 8.35 5.14 -1.59
CA GLY A 117 9.65 5.60 -1.07
C GLY A 117 10.21 6.84 -1.79
N THR A 118 11.48 7.16 -1.56
CA THR A 118 12.20 8.23 -2.28
C THR A 118 13.66 7.82 -2.50
N GLU A 119 14.37 8.42 -3.44
CA GLU A 119 15.81 8.16 -3.65
C GLU A 119 16.67 8.35 -2.39
N LYS A 120 16.30 9.29 -1.52
CA LYS A 120 17.01 9.59 -0.26
C LYS A 120 16.69 8.63 0.88
N ARG A 121 15.58 7.92 0.76
CA ARG A 121 15.04 7.02 1.79
C ARG A 121 14.38 5.81 1.15
N GLY A 122 15.15 5.18 0.26
CA GLY A 122 14.77 3.93 -0.35
C GLY A 122 14.75 2.85 0.71
N VAL A 123 13.60 2.21 0.90
CA VAL A 123 13.61 0.80 1.31
C VAL A 123 13.87 0.05 0.02
N ASP A 124 14.96 -0.71 -0.03
CA ASP A 124 15.25 -1.59 -1.16
C ASP A 124 14.19 -2.69 -1.17
N LEU A 125 13.13 -2.48 -1.94
CA LEU A 125 12.01 -3.38 -2.04
C LEU A 125 12.38 -4.48 -3.04
N PRO A 126 12.29 -5.76 -2.67
CA PRO A 126 12.57 -6.84 -3.60
C PRO A 126 11.63 -6.72 -4.80
N GLN A 127 12.16 -6.89 -6.01
CA GLN A 127 11.35 -6.90 -7.22
C GLN A 127 10.40 -8.10 -7.17
N VAL A 128 9.10 -7.85 -7.11
CA VAL A 128 8.05 -8.87 -7.09
C VAL A 128 7.34 -8.91 -8.45
N PHE A 129 7.28 -10.09 -9.06
CA PHE A 129 6.59 -10.35 -10.32
C PHE A 129 5.07 -10.56 -10.11
N PRO A 130 4.23 -10.52 -11.16
CA PRO A 130 2.78 -10.72 -11.04
C PRO A 130 2.33 -12.09 -10.49
N ASN A 131 3.23 -13.07 -10.42
CA ASN A 131 3.01 -14.38 -9.77
C ASN A 131 3.37 -14.38 -8.27
N PHE A 132 3.71 -13.23 -7.68
CA PHE A 132 4.23 -13.04 -6.32
C PHE A 132 5.63 -13.61 -6.07
N GLU A 133 6.31 -14.13 -7.09
CA GLU A 133 7.72 -14.53 -6.99
C GLU A 133 8.63 -13.29 -6.98
N SER A 134 9.73 -13.36 -6.25
CA SER A 134 10.75 -12.31 -6.23
C SER A 134 11.79 -12.51 -7.34
N ASN A 135 12.76 -11.60 -7.44
CA ASN A 135 13.99 -11.83 -8.20
C ASN A 135 14.84 -13.03 -7.71
N VAL A 136 14.54 -13.59 -6.52
CA VAL A 136 15.06 -14.87 -6.06
C VAL A 136 14.05 -15.96 -6.41
N LYS A 137 14.43 -16.83 -7.36
CA LYS A 137 13.58 -17.93 -7.85
C LYS A 137 13.09 -18.82 -6.70
N ARG A 138 11.79 -19.16 -6.69
CA ARG A 138 11.06 -19.90 -5.63
C ARG A 138 10.92 -19.21 -4.28
N LEU A 139 11.37 -17.97 -4.13
CA LEU A 139 11.07 -17.12 -2.99
C LEU A 139 9.95 -16.15 -3.36
N PHE A 140 8.79 -16.35 -2.76
CA PHE A 140 7.56 -15.59 -2.98
C PHE A 140 7.35 -14.57 -1.87
N ILE A 141 6.67 -13.46 -2.17
CA ILE A 141 6.48 -12.32 -1.28
C ILE A 141 5.01 -11.92 -1.24
N ALA A 142 4.43 -11.82 -0.04
CA ALA A 142 3.02 -11.51 0.16
C ALA A 142 2.79 -10.52 1.30
N GLY A 143 1.74 -9.69 1.20
CA GLY A 143 1.38 -8.68 2.18
C GLY A 143 2.16 -7.37 2.03
N GLU A 144 2.42 -6.71 3.16
CA GLU A 144 2.97 -5.34 3.18
C GLU A 144 4.37 -5.21 2.55
N LEU A 145 5.15 -6.29 2.52
CA LEU A 145 6.47 -6.32 1.87
C LEU A 145 6.37 -6.19 0.34
N GLY A 146 5.28 -6.65 -0.28
CA GLY A 146 4.94 -6.40 -1.68
C GLY A 146 4.25 -5.05 -1.93
N GLY A 147 4.41 -4.08 -1.03
CA GLY A 147 3.86 -2.73 -1.13
C GLY A 147 2.37 -2.56 -0.79
N MET A 148 1.60 -3.64 -0.64
CA MET A 148 0.14 -3.55 -0.49
C MET A 148 -0.33 -3.78 0.96
N GLY A 149 -0.21 -2.75 1.80
CA GLY A 149 -0.52 -2.81 3.23
C GLY A 149 -1.99 -2.96 3.66
N LEU A 150 -2.92 -3.24 2.73
CA LEU A 150 -4.33 -3.48 3.08
C LEU A 150 -4.55 -4.96 3.45
N ILE A 151 -5.18 -5.23 4.59
CA ILE A 151 -5.42 -6.60 5.11
C ILE A 151 -6.12 -7.50 4.08
N ARG A 152 -7.16 -7.00 3.40
CA ARG A 152 -7.84 -7.75 2.34
C ARG A 152 -6.89 -8.16 1.21
N ASN A 153 -5.98 -7.28 0.82
CA ASN A 153 -5.01 -7.56 -0.24
C ASN A 153 -3.97 -8.56 0.28
N ALA A 154 -3.49 -8.40 1.51
CA ALA A 154 -2.59 -9.37 2.14
C ALA A 154 -3.18 -10.80 2.15
N ILE A 155 -4.45 -10.96 2.53
CA ILE A 155 -5.18 -12.26 2.46
C ILE A 155 -5.18 -12.80 1.02
N LEU A 156 -5.60 -11.99 0.05
CA LEU A 156 -5.68 -12.39 -1.35
C LEU A 156 -4.30 -12.82 -1.90
N GLN A 157 -3.25 -12.05 -1.64
CA GLN A 157 -1.89 -12.34 -2.08
C GLN A 157 -1.34 -13.61 -1.44
N GLY A 158 -1.61 -13.85 -0.16
CA GLY A 158 -1.22 -15.08 0.53
C GLY A 158 -1.82 -16.32 -0.14
N LYS A 159 -3.09 -16.24 -0.55
CA LYS A 159 -3.74 -17.27 -1.36
C LYS A 159 -3.12 -17.39 -2.75
N GLU A 160 -3.07 -16.31 -3.52
CA GLU A 160 -2.66 -16.34 -4.93
C GLU A 160 -1.20 -16.79 -5.10
N ALA A 161 -0.30 -16.39 -4.19
CA ALA A 161 1.08 -16.90 -4.17
C ALA A 161 1.12 -18.43 -4.01
N MET A 162 0.26 -19.00 -3.15
CA MET A 162 0.16 -20.46 -3.01
C MET A 162 -0.43 -21.15 -4.24
N ASP A 163 -1.39 -20.53 -4.93
CA ASP A 163 -1.92 -21.02 -6.20
C ASP A 163 -0.83 -21.10 -7.29
N TYR A 164 0.15 -20.19 -7.29
CA TYR A 164 1.31 -20.24 -8.18
C TYR A 164 2.35 -21.28 -7.74
N ILE A 165 2.64 -21.37 -6.44
CA ILE A 165 3.55 -22.39 -5.88
C ILE A 165 3.05 -23.81 -6.19
N ASP A 166 1.75 -24.07 -6.11
CA ASP A 166 1.19 -25.39 -6.45
C ASP A 166 1.36 -25.75 -7.93
N LYS A 167 1.18 -24.78 -8.83
CA LYS A 167 1.44 -24.96 -10.26
C LYS A 167 2.92 -25.29 -10.50
N GLU A 168 3.86 -24.54 -9.92
CA GLU A 168 5.29 -24.84 -10.09
C GLU A 168 5.66 -26.19 -9.46
N ARG A 169 5.23 -26.47 -8.22
CA ARG A 169 5.43 -27.75 -7.52
C ARG A 169 4.99 -28.94 -8.39
N LYS A 170 3.83 -28.84 -9.04
CA LYS A 170 3.30 -29.86 -9.97
C LYS A 170 4.14 -29.97 -11.25
N MET A 171 4.52 -28.84 -11.86
CA MET A 171 5.39 -28.84 -13.06
C MET A 171 6.78 -29.44 -12.78
N LEU A 172 7.31 -29.28 -11.58
CA LEU A 172 8.59 -29.86 -11.16
C LEU A 172 8.52 -31.37 -10.87
N GLY A 173 7.32 -31.98 -10.88
CA GLY A 173 7.14 -33.37 -10.48
C GLY A 173 7.54 -33.63 -9.03
N ALA A 174 7.43 -32.62 -8.16
CA ALA A 174 7.91 -32.66 -6.78
C ALA A 174 7.25 -33.80 -5.99
N LYS A 175 8.07 -34.74 -5.48
CA LYS A 175 7.62 -35.84 -4.62
C LYS A 175 7.79 -35.47 -3.14
N PRO A 176 7.00 -36.03 -2.22
CA PRO A 176 7.27 -35.92 -0.79
C PRO A 176 8.67 -36.49 -0.46
N GLU A 177 9.48 -35.72 0.25
CA GLU A 177 10.84 -36.09 0.67
C GLU A 177 10.98 -35.90 2.19
N PRO A 178 11.61 -36.85 2.93
CA PRO A 178 11.83 -36.69 4.37
C PRO A 178 12.64 -35.43 4.68
N ASN A 179 12.24 -34.69 5.72
CA ASN A 179 12.88 -33.45 6.17
C ASN A 179 12.92 -32.31 5.12
N LEU A 180 12.11 -32.38 4.06
CA LEU A 180 11.94 -31.32 3.07
C LEU A 180 10.48 -30.87 3.03
N PHE A 181 10.24 -29.61 3.40
CA PHE A 181 8.94 -28.96 3.20
C PHE A 181 8.74 -28.63 1.71
N ASP A 182 7.51 -28.72 1.23
CA ASP A 182 7.13 -28.05 -0.01
C ASP A 182 7.34 -26.55 0.14
N VAL A 183 6.78 -25.94 1.19
CA VAL A 183 6.90 -24.50 1.46
C VAL A 183 7.14 -24.19 2.95
N VAL A 184 8.01 -23.23 3.24
CA VAL A 184 8.09 -22.58 4.56
C VAL A 184 7.53 -21.16 4.44
N ILE A 185 6.62 -20.81 5.34
CA ILE A 185 5.92 -19.52 5.34
C ILE A 185 6.43 -18.71 6.54
N VAL A 186 7.00 -17.53 6.28
CA VAL A 186 7.62 -16.68 7.29
C VAL A 186 6.69 -15.51 7.62
N GLY A 187 6.18 -15.50 8.85
CA GLY A 187 5.17 -14.56 9.36
C GLY A 187 3.76 -15.16 9.36
N SER A 188 3.00 -14.88 10.41
CA SER A 188 1.58 -15.27 10.61
C SER A 188 0.66 -14.04 10.72
N GLY A 189 0.99 -12.97 9.98
CA GLY A 189 0.04 -11.93 9.63
C GLY A 189 -1.04 -12.42 8.64
N PRO A 190 -1.96 -11.56 8.19
CA PRO A 190 -3.05 -11.94 7.28
C PRO A 190 -2.61 -12.65 6.00
N ALA A 191 -1.48 -12.25 5.41
CA ALA A 191 -0.92 -12.92 4.24
C ALA A 191 -0.39 -14.33 4.59
N GLY A 192 0.41 -14.45 5.65
CA GLY A 192 0.98 -15.72 6.08
C GLY A 192 -0.06 -16.73 6.56
N LEU A 193 -1.08 -16.29 7.30
CA LEU A 193 -2.20 -17.13 7.70
C LEU A 193 -3.03 -17.58 6.48
N SER A 194 -3.28 -16.69 5.52
CA SER A 194 -3.99 -17.09 4.30
C SER A 194 -3.17 -18.07 3.46
N ALA A 195 -1.86 -17.85 3.33
CA ALA A 195 -0.96 -18.78 2.65
C ALA A 195 -0.90 -20.14 3.36
N ALA A 196 -0.86 -20.16 4.69
CA ALA A 196 -0.81 -21.40 5.47
C ALA A 196 -2.13 -22.20 5.36
N LEU A 197 -3.28 -21.52 5.34
CA LEU A 197 -4.57 -22.15 5.10
C LEU A 197 -4.71 -22.65 3.65
N GLU A 198 -4.18 -21.93 2.66
CA GLU A 198 -4.18 -22.38 1.27
C GLU A 198 -3.22 -23.56 1.04
N ALA A 199 -2.01 -23.53 1.61
CA ALA A 199 -1.08 -24.66 1.61
C ALA A 199 -1.72 -25.93 2.23
N LYS A 200 -2.54 -25.77 3.27
CA LYS A 200 -3.33 -26.85 3.86
C LYS A 200 -4.46 -27.34 2.94
N SER A 201 -5.16 -26.44 2.26
CA SER A 201 -6.16 -26.75 1.22
C SER A 201 -5.54 -27.62 0.10
N LEU A 202 -4.35 -27.23 -0.34
CA LEU A 202 -3.57 -27.86 -1.41
C LEU A 202 -2.80 -29.13 -0.96
N LYS A 203 -2.96 -29.55 0.31
CA LYS A 203 -2.31 -30.73 0.91
C LYS A 203 -0.78 -30.71 0.73
N MET A 204 -0.16 -29.55 0.92
CA MET A 204 1.30 -29.42 0.93
C MET A 204 1.89 -29.85 2.27
N ASN A 205 3.14 -30.33 2.26
CA ASN A 205 3.95 -30.41 3.46
C ASN A 205 4.52 -29.01 3.74
N PHE A 206 3.98 -28.29 4.71
CA PHE A 206 4.41 -26.91 5.01
C PHE A 206 4.64 -26.67 6.49
N LEU A 207 5.38 -25.60 6.78
CA LEU A 207 5.47 -25.03 8.12
C LEU A 207 5.35 -23.51 8.05
N ALA A 208 4.43 -22.94 8.81
CA ALA A 208 4.33 -21.50 9.00
C ALA A 208 4.96 -21.13 10.36
N ILE A 209 5.84 -20.14 10.36
CA ILE A 209 6.59 -19.67 11.54
C ILE A 209 6.32 -18.18 11.79
N ASP A 210 6.33 -17.76 13.05
CA ASP A 210 6.26 -16.35 13.45
C ASP A 210 7.18 -16.08 14.64
N GLN A 211 7.78 -14.88 14.70
CA GLN A 211 8.58 -14.43 15.84
C GLN A 211 7.70 -14.08 17.06
N GLU A 212 6.44 -13.70 16.85
CA GLU A 212 5.49 -13.41 17.91
C GLU A 212 4.89 -14.70 18.50
N GLU A 213 4.48 -14.65 19.78
CA GLU A 213 3.80 -15.77 20.45
C GLU A 213 2.33 -15.92 20.02
N SER A 214 1.74 -14.90 19.40
CA SER A 214 0.35 -14.90 18.95
C SER A 214 0.26 -14.58 17.45
N PRO A 215 -0.62 -15.25 16.69
CA PRO A 215 -0.83 -14.96 15.28
C PRO A 215 -1.62 -13.66 15.06
N GLY A 216 -1.40 -13.02 13.91
CA GLY A 216 -2.04 -11.77 13.51
C GLY A 216 -1.08 -10.68 13.03
N GLY A 217 0.22 -10.83 13.29
CA GLY A 217 1.27 -9.91 12.85
C GLY A 217 1.01 -8.45 13.24
N ALA A 218 1.18 -7.50 12.31
CA ALA A 218 1.04 -6.07 12.57
C ALA A 218 -0.31 -5.64 13.19
N ILE A 219 -1.38 -6.42 13.02
CA ILE A 219 -2.71 -6.14 13.62
C ILE A 219 -2.60 -6.11 15.16
N LEU A 220 -1.77 -6.96 15.75
CA LEU A 220 -1.58 -7.07 17.20
C LEU A 220 -1.18 -5.73 17.84
N SER A 221 -0.40 -4.91 17.12
CA SER A 221 0.07 -3.60 17.60
C SER A 221 -0.92 -2.45 17.38
N TYR A 222 -2.06 -2.67 16.72
CA TYR A 222 -2.99 -1.57 16.42
C TYR A 222 -3.74 -1.11 17.68
N PRO A 223 -4.19 0.17 17.73
CA PRO A 223 -5.07 0.65 18.79
C PRO A 223 -6.33 -0.20 18.95
N ARG A 224 -6.87 -0.24 20.18
CA ARG A 224 -8.12 -0.97 20.48
C ARG A 224 -9.29 -0.38 19.69
N ALA A 225 -10.23 -1.24 19.28
CA ALA A 225 -11.42 -0.89 18.50
C ALA A 225 -11.15 -0.16 17.16
N LYS A 226 -9.89 -0.08 16.70
CA LYS A 226 -9.56 0.46 15.37
C LYS A 226 -10.28 -0.38 14.31
N VAL A 227 -11.00 0.26 13.39
CA VAL A 227 -11.51 -0.38 12.17
C VAL A 227 -10.32 -0.72 11.27
N VAL A 228 -10.20 -1.99 10.89
CA VAL A 228 -9.05 -2.52 10.13
C VAL A 228 -9.42 -3.07 8.76
N MET A 229 -10.70 -3.39 8.54
CA MET A 229 -11.20 -3.86 7.24
C MET A 229 -12.67 -3.47 7.05
N THR A 230 -13.02 -2.96 5.86
CA THR A 230 -14.38 -2.47 5.53
C THR A 230 -15.01 -3.17 4.34
N ARG A 231 -14.32 -4.17 3.75
CA ARG A 231 -14.77 -4.92 2.58
C ARG A 231 -14.58 -6.42 2.83
N THR A 232 -15.45 -7.23 2.24
CA THR A 232 -15.38 -8.69 2.33
C THR A 232 -14.04 -9.22 1.82
N ALA A 233 -13.47 -10.15 2.59
CA ALA A 233 -12.37 -11.01 2.19
C ALA A 233 -12.81 -12.48 2.26
N GLU A 234 -12.08 -13.36 1.58
CA GLU A 234 -12.33 -14.80 1.57
C GLU A 234 -11.09 -15.50 2.13
N ILE A 235 -11.26 -16.25 3.21
CA ILE A 235 -10.19 -16.95 3.90
C ILE A 235 -10.26 -18.44 3.50
N PRO A 236 -9.17 -19.02 2.95
CA PRO A 236 -9.11 -20.44 2.61
C PRO A 236 -9.51 -21.35 3.78
N LEU A 237 -10.25 -22.42 3.51
CA LEU A 237 -10.81 -23.37 4.49
C LEU A 237 -11.74 -22.79 5.59
N TYR A 238 -11.92 -21.47 5.67
CA TYR A 238 -12.77 -20.82 6.67
C TYR A 238 -14.07 -20.28 6.07
N GLY A 239 -13.98 -19.55 4.95
CA GLY A 239 -15.09 -18.92 4.24
C GLY A 239 -14.94 -17.40 4.09
N LYS A 240 -16.04 -16.74 3.69
CA LYS A 240 -16.12 -15.28 3.55
C LYS A 240 -16.27 -14.60 4.90
N ILE A 241 -15.63 -13.44 5.07
CA ILE A 241 -15.70 -12.61 6.27
C ILE A 241 -16.15 -11.19 5.94
N GLY A 242 -17.02 -10.61 6.79
CA GLY A 242 -17.91 -9.51 6.40
C GLY A 242 -19.25 -10.04 5.84
N PRO A 243 -20.18 -9.18 5.39
CA PRO A 243 -20.01 -7.75 5.10
C PRO A 243 -20.08 -6.86 6.35
N GLY A 244 -19.27 -5.80 6.38
CA GLY A 244 -19.26 -4.82 7.46
C GLY A 244 -17.87 -4.25 7.74
N GLU A 245 -17.82 -3.29 8.65
CA GLU A 245 -16.58 -2.83 9.27
C GLU A 245 -16.15 -3.82 10.36
N LEU A 246 -14.89 -4.25 10.33
CA LEU A 246 -14.29 -5.14 11.31
C LEU A 246 -13.26 -4.37 12.14
N SER A 247 -13.39 -4.45 13.45
CA SER A 247 -12.37 -3.98 14.39
C SER A 247 -11.15 -4.91 14.41
N LYS A 248 -10.04 -4.42 14.95
CA LYS A 248 -8.84 -5.20 15.29
C LYS A 248 -9.21 -6.51 16.00
N GLU A 249 -9.99 -6.43 17.06
CA GLU A 249 -10.35 -7.54 17.93
C GLU A 249 -11.19 -8.58 17.18
N GLN A 250 -12.23 -8.13 16.48
CA GLN A 250 -13.10 -8.99 15.67
C GLN A 250 -12.30 -9.75 14.60
N LEU A 251 -11.34 -9.09 13.94
CA LEU A 251 -10.48 -9.75 12.96
C LEU A 251 -9.50 -10.76 13.59
N LEU A 252 -8.94 -10.46 14.77
CA LEU A 252 -8.10 -11.42 15.49
C LEU A 252 -8.91 -12.65 15.94
N ASP A 253 -10.16 -12.47 16.37
CA ASP A 253 -11.04 -13.59 16.74
C ASP A 253 -11.48 -14.42 15.53
N VAL A 254 -11.68 -13.79 14.36
CA VAL A 254 -11.82 -14.50 13.07
C VAL A 254 -10.60 -15.40 12.80
N TRP A 255 -9.37 -14.89 12.98
CA TRP A 255 -8.17 -15.71 12.79
C TRP A 255 -8.04 -16.85 13.81
N LYS A 256 -8.29 -16.60 15.09
CA LYS A 256 -8.32 -17.66 16.12
C LYS A 256 -9.34 -18.76 15.76
N ASN A 257 -10.53 -18.36 15.32
CA ASN A 257 -11.58 -19.28 14.91
C ASN A 257 -11.20 -20.06 13.64
N ALA A 258 -10.52 -19.43 12.67
CA ALA A 258 -10.01 -20.11 11.48
C ALA A 258 -8.94 -21.15 11.84
N ILE A 259 -7.97 -20.79 12.67
CA ILE A 259 -6.92 -21.72 13.14
C ILE A 259 -7.55 -22.89 13.89
N LYS A 260 -8.44 -22.63 14.86
CA LYS A 260 -9.13 -23.67 15.64
C LYS A 260 -10.01 -24.58 14.79
N LYS A 261 -10.81 -24.03 13.87
CA LYS A 261 -11.73 -24.80 13.00
C LYS A 261 -10.98 -25.70 12.02
N THR A 262 -9.82 -25.24 11.53
CA THR A 262 -9.04 -25.98 10.52
C THR A 262 -7.94 -26.84 11.13
N GLY A 263 -7.67 -26.72 12.43
CA GLY A 263 -6.52 -27.35 13.10
C GLY A 263 -5.20 -26.90 12.47
N LEU A 264 -5.05 -25.60 12.17
CA LEU A 264 -3.83 -25.08 11.58
C LEU A 264 -2.71 -25.05 12.63
N GLU A 265 -1.61 -25.74 12.34
CA GLU A 265 -0.41 -25.73 13.18
C GLU A 265 0.52 -24.59 12.73
N LEU A 266 1.01 -23.82 13.70
CA LEU A 266 1.91 -22.68 13.52
C LEU A 266 3.06 -22.82 14.52
N SER A 267 4.26 -22.43 14.14
CA SER A 267 5.40 -22.31 15.07
C SER A 267 5.59 -20.85 15.49
N THR A 268 4.90 -20.47 16.57
CA THR A 268 5.04 -19.14 17.20
C THR A 268 6.32 -19.06 18.03
N GLY A 269 6.79 -17.83 18.32
CA GLY A 269 8.07 -17.59 19.00
C GLY A 269 9.30 -18.12 18.25
N GLU A 270 9.18 -18.42 16.95
CA GLU A 270 10.22 -18.96 16.07
C GLU A 270 10.59 -17.92 14.99
N LYS A 271 11.58 -17.08 15.30
CA LYS A 271 12.04 -16.01 14.40
C LYS A 271 12.90 -16.57 13.28
N ALA A 272 12.60 -16.22 12.03
CA ALA A 272 13.51 -16.45 10.90
C ALA A 272 14.77 -15.57 11.03
N LEU A 273 15.94 -16.18 10.92
CA LEU A 273 17.25 -15.51 11.03
C LEU A 273 17.94 -15.34 9.66
N SER A 274 17.83 -16.35 8.79
CA SER A 274 18.32 -16.27 7.41
C SER A 274 17.62 -17.28 6.51
N ILE A 275 17.49 -16.94 5.23
CA ILE A 275 17.04 -17.83 4.16
C ILE A 275 18.20 -17.91 3.17
N VAL A 276 18.70 -19.11 2.91
CA VAL A 276 19.88 -19.34 2.06
C VAL A 276 19.56 -20.38 0.99
N ASN A 277 20.02 -20.17 -0.24
CA ASN A 277 19.88 -21.15 -1.32
C ASN A 277 20.77 -22.38 -1.07
N ASP A 278 20.21 -23.57 -1.27
CA ASP A 278 20.84 -24.88 -1.14
C ASP A 278 20.49 -25.71 -2.39
N GLY A 279 21.21 -25.40 -3.48
CA GLY A 279 20.93 -25.96 -4.81
C GLY A 279 19.52 -25.60 -5.31
N PRO A 280 18.61 -26.57 -5.53
CA PRO A 280 17.24 -26.32 -5.95
C PRO A 280 16.30 -25.93 -4.80
N ASN A 281 16.77 -25.97 -3.55
CA ASN A 281 15.99 -25.78 -2.33
C ASN A 281 16.50 -24.57 -1.53
N PHE A 282 15.84 -24.28 -0.41
CA PHE A 282 16.27 -23.31 0.60
C PHE A 282 16.60 -24.00 1.92
N VAL A 283 17.48 -23.37 2.68
CA VAL A 283 17.69 -23.58 4.11
C VAL A 283 17.22 -22.33 4.84
N VAL A 284 16.12 -22.43 5.59
CA VAL A 284 15.63 -21.38 6.50
C VAL A 284 16.17 -21.67 7.89
N LYS A 285 17.08 -20.83 8.39
CA LYS A 285 17.55 -20.88 9.78
C LYS A 285 16.61 -20.05 10.65
N THR A 286 16.15 -20.61 11.76
CA THR A 286 15.28 -19.95 12.74
C THR A 286 15.95 -19.87 14.11
N SER A 287 15.33 -19.18 15.06
CA SER A 287 15.76 -19.16 16.47
C SER A 287 15.68 -20.52 17.17
N LYS A 288 14.99 -21.52 16.58
CA LYS A 288 14.81 -22.85 17.18
C LYS A 288 15.52 -23.97 16.42
N ARG A 289 15.64 -23.88 15.08
CA ARG A 289 16.08 -25.00 14.21
C ARG A 289 16.48 -24.53 12.82
N SER A 290 16.85 -25.48 11.97
CA SER A 290 17.04 -25.25 10.53
C SER A 290 16.03 -26.09 9.76
N LEU A 291 15.35 -25.47 8.80
CA LEU A 291 14.29 -26.04 7.98
C LEU A 291 14.77 -26.10 6.53
N ARG A 292 14.55 -27.20 5.81
CA ARG A 292 14.75 -27.26 4.35
C ARG A 292 13.41 -27.16 3.65
N SER A 293 13.31 -26.35 2.60
CA SER A 293 12.09 -26.23 1.79
C SER A 293 12.36 -26.06 0.31
N ARG A 294 11.42 -26.48 -0.55
CA ARG A 294 11.51 -26.23 -2.00
C ARG A 294 11.19 -24.77 -2.34
N PHE A 295 10.22 -24.20 -1.61
CA PHE A 295 9.71 -22.85 -1.75
C PHE A 295 9.77 -22.10 -0.41
N VAL A 296 9.79 -20.77 -0.46
CA VAL A 296 9.61 -19.91 0.73
C VAL A 296 8.60 -18.81 0.41
N VAL A 297 7.67 -18.54 1.33
CA VAL A 297 6.79 -17.36 1.28
C VAL A 297 7.18 -16.41 2.39
N LEU A 298 7.64 -15.21 2.01
CA LEU A 298 8.00 -14.15 2.94
C LEU A 298 6.80 -13.21 3.15
N ALA A 299 6.13 -13.37 4.29
CA ALA A 299 4.92 -12.66 4.71
C ALA A 299 5.12 -11.87 6.02
N ALA A 300 6.37 -11.50 6.33
CA ALA A 300 6.78 -10.80 7.56
C ALA A 300 6.26 -9.35 7.67
N GLY A 301 5.83 -8.74 6.56
CA GLY A 301 5.49 -7.32 6.50
C GLY A 301 6.75 -6.44 6.47
N ARG A 302 6.74 -5.30 7.17
CA ARG A 302 7.86 -4.34 7.24
C ARG A 302 8.45 -4.18 8.65
N ARG A 303 8.46 -5.25 9.46
CA ARG A 303 8.90 -5.25 10.86
C ARG A 303 9.67 -6.51 11.22
#